data_AF-A0A6L9J303-F1
#
_entry.id   AF-A0A6L9J303-F1
#
_cell.length_a   1.000
_cell.length_b   1.000
_cell.length_c   1.000
_cell.angle_alpha   90.00
_cell.angle_beta   90.00
_cell.angle_gamma   90.00
#
_symmetry.space_group_name_H-M   'P 1'
#
loop_
_entity.id
_entity.type
_entity.pdbx_description
1 polymer ?
#
loop_
_entity_poly.entity_id
_entity_poly.type
_entity_poly.pdbx_seq_one_letter_code
_entity_poly.pdbx_strand_id
1 'polypeptide(L)'
;MQGLQEQLQARLSGWGARAILAVLLLVFSELVVWQSAADYTVLDWLGVALVYLALAAICLDLIARYNVNDVMSLLLVAGMYGLVNATLISRIVGRDLPLSLIVRPLGAQPLAFVGALAAYHLLANGRATTGLDAGIAAVSGLAWGIWTRWFPVVSDESLPEVELGVMLVVVGILLLAAVGLRFVLRPAGIYKYDEWLLTPYEWTAAGAVLVTALVIADAQGAVEMTAVGLVVTLVGFLALMLHMTLATRREPSYLESITPLRKPNLAALAMVFIPFLVGGLVGYSLPGGDDESVQSSMLIGALTIFGIVWVPVASVIIGIRAFIQLAREEG
;
A
#
# COMPACT_ATOMS: atom_id res chain seq x y z
N MET A 1 -15.52 -34.97 7.84
CA MET A 1 -15.73 -34.22 6.59
C MET A 1 -16.18 -32.77 6.85
N GLN A 2 -17.15 -32.50 7.74
CA GLN A 2 -17.57 -31.13 8.10
C GLN A 2 -16.41 -30.19 8.50
N GLY A 3 -15.51 -30.62 9.40
CA GLY A 3 -14.41 -29.75 9.85
C GLY A 3 -13.41 -29.35 8.74
N LEU A 4 -13.21 -30.20 7.72
CA LEU A 4 -12.37 -29.84 6.57
C LEU A 4 -13.06 -28.78 5.70
N GLN A 5 -14.37 -28.88 5.51
CA GLN A 5 -15.13 -27.87 4.74
C GLN A 5 -15.14 -26.51 5.44
N GLU A 6 -15.29 -26.48 6.76
CA GLU A 6 -15.21 -25.24 7.55
C GLU A 6 -13.82 -24.60 7.46
N GLN A 7 -12.75 -25.40 7.60
CA GLN A 7 -11.38 -24.92 7.45
C GLN A 7 -11.10 -24.35 6.05
N LEU A 8 -11.56 -25.05 5.00
CA LEU A 8 -11.42 -24.59 3.62
C LEU A 8 -12.20 -23.29 3.37
N GLN A 9 -13.43 -23.18 3.90
CA GLN A 9 -14.23 -21.96 3.79
C GLN A 9 -13.57 -20.78 4.48
N ALA A 10 -13.07 -20.96 5.71
CA ALA A 10 -12.34 -19.92 6.43
C ALA A 10 -11.09 -19.46 5.66
N ARG A 11 -10.33 -20.40 5.10
CA ARG A 11 -9.14 -20.09 4.28
C ARG A 11 -9.50 -19.33 3.01
N LEU A 12 -10.55 -19.76 2.30
CA LEU A 12 -11.05 -19.06 1.11
C LEU A 12 -11.49 -17.63 1.43
N SER A 13 -12.16 -17.42 2.57
CA SER A 13 -12.54 -16.08 3.04
C SER A 13 -11.33 -15.20 3.36
N GLY A 14 -10.31 -15.76 4.01
CA GLY A 14 -9.01 -15.11 4.23
C GLY A 14 -8.35 -14.66 2.92
N TRP A 15 -8.32 -15.52 1.91
CA TRP A 15 -7.77 -15.18 0.59
C TRP A 15 -8.61 -14.17 -0.17
N GLY A 16 -9.94 -14.21 -0.04
CA GLY A 16 -10.83 -13.19 -0.60
C GLY A 16 -10.51 -11.80 -0.03
N ALA A 17 -10.29 -11.70 1.27
CA ALA A 17 -9.87 -10.47 1.93
C ALA A 17 -8.51 -9.94 1.42
N ARG A 18 -7.53 -10.84 1.28
CA ARG A 18 -6.20 -10.53 0.71
C ARG A 18 -6.31 -10.04 -0.74
N ALA A 19 -7.17 -10.66 -1.55
CA ALA A 19 -7.41 -10.25 -2.93
C ALA A 19 -8.05 -8.86 -3.04
N ILE A 20 -8.96 -8.50 -2.13
CA ILE A 20 -9.53 -7.15 -2.09
C ILE A 20 -8.44 -6.11 -1.79
N LEU A 21 -7.59 -6.37 -0.78
CA LEU A 21 -6.47 -5.47 -0.51
C LEU A 21 -5.48 -5.42 -1.68
N ALA A 22 -5.20 -6.55 -2.34
CA ALA A 22 -4.31 -6.61 -3.50
C ALA A 22 -4.79 -5.72 -4.65
N VAL A 23 -6.10 -5.72 -4.94
CA VAL A 23 -6.68 -4.82 -5.94
C VAL A 23 -6.53 -3.36 -5.53
N LEU A 24 -6.75 -3.03 -4.25
CA LEU A 24 -6.54 -1.67 -3.76
C LEU A 24 -5.07 -1.25 -3.83
N LEU A 25 -4.14 -2.15 -3.51
CA LEU A 25 -2.70 -1.88 -3.60
C LEU A 25 -2.26 -1.68 -5.05
N LEU A 26 -2.66 -2.58 -5.96
CA LEU A 26 -2.39 -2.45 -7.39
C LEU A 26 -2.81 -1.07 -7.89
N VAL A 27 -3.94 -0.57 -7.39
CA VAL A 27 -4.49 0.71 -7.81
C VAL A 27 -3.70 1.87 -7.25
N PHE A 28 -3.53 1.90 -5.93
CA PHE A 28 -2.88 3.00 -5.26
C PHE A 28 -1.40 3.09 -5.66
N SER A 29 -0.81 1.98 -6.08
CA SER A 29 0.58 1.95 -6.51
C SER A 29 0.73 2.10 -8.02
N GLU A 30 0.08 1.30 -8.86
CA GLU A 30 0.26 1.39 -10.33
C GLU A 30 -0.44 2.59 -10.94
N LEU A 31 -1.66 2.90 -10.51
CA LEU A 31 -2.48 3.91 -11.17
C LEU A 31 -2.30 5.30 -10.55
N VAL A 32 -2.09 5.34 -9.24
CA VAL A 32 -1.91 6.59 -8.51
C VAL A 32 -0.44 7.00 -8.46
N VAL A 33 0.48 6.08 -8.10
CA VAL A 33 1.90 6.44 -7.96
C VAL A 33 2.64 6.32 -9.30
N TRP A 34 2.54 5.18 -10.00
CA TRP A 34 3.38 4.90 -11.18
C TRP A 34 2.86 5.44 -12.50
N GLN A 35 1.55 5.45 -12.69
CA GLN A 35 0.89 5.88 -13.94
C GLN A 35 1.33 5.10 -15.19
N SER A 36 1.91 3.91 -15.02
CA SER A 36 2.46 3.03 -16.09
C SER A 36 1.40 2.10 -16.71
N ALA A 37 0.12 2.38 -16.51
CA ALA A 37 -0.96 1.44 -16.84
C ALA A 37 -1.02 1.04 -18.32
N ALA A 38 -0.61 1.95 -19.20
CA ALA A 38 -0.64 1.78 -20.65
C ALA A 38 0.48 0.89 -21.18
N ASP A 39 1.54 0.67 -20.40
CA ASP A 39 2.75 -0.03 -20.86
C ASP A 39 2.67 -1.56 -20.68
N TYR A 40 1.69 -2.04 -19.93
CA TYR A 40 1.55 -3.45 -19.59
C TYR A 40 0.67 -4.22 -20.58
N THR A 41 1.18 -5.35 -21.07
CA THR A 41 0.35 -6.34 -21.77
C THR A 41 -0.60 -7.04 -20.79
N VAL A 42 -1.59 -7.77 -21.31
CA VAL A 42 -2.50 -8.59 -20.48
C VAL A 42 -1.72 -9.59 -19.61
N LEU A 43 -0.65 -10.17 -20.14
CA LEU A 43 0.17 -11.13 -19.39
C LEU A 43 0.96 -10.42 -18.28
N ASP A 44 1.47 -9.22 -18.54
CA ASP A 44 2.16 -8.43 -17.53
C ASP A 44 1.22 -8.05 -16.40
N TRP A 45 -0.01 -7.64 -16.72
CA TRP A 45 -1.05 -7.37 -15.73
C TRP A 45 -1.37 -8.56 -14.84
N LEU A 46 -1.38 -9.78 -15.40
CA LEU A 46 -1.55 -11.00 -14.61
C LEU A 46 -0.36 -11.23 -13.66
N GLY A 47 0.87 -11.05 -14.15
CA GLY A 47 2.07 -11.14 -13.32
C GLY A 47 2.07 -10.12 -12.18
N VAL A 48 1.77 -8.86 -12.49
CA VAL A 48 1.64 -7.75 -11.53
C VAL A 48 0.54 -8.05 -10.50
N ALA A 49 -0.62 -8.53 -10.94
CA ALA A 49 -1.71 -8.90 -10.03
C ALA A 49 -1.31 -10.00 -9.04
N LEU A 50 -0.54 -11.01 -9.48
CA LEU A 50 -0.01 -12.06 -8.61
C LEU A 50 0.98 -11.51 -7.59
N VAL A 51 1.86 -10.59 -8.00
CA VAL A 51 2.79 -9.90 -7.08
C VAL A 51 2.02 -9.10 -6.03
N TYR A 52 1.03 -8.32 -6.43
CA TYR A 52 0.19 -7.58 -5.49
C TYR A 52 -0.60 -8.48 -4.55
N LEU A 53 -1.06 -9.64 -5.01
CA LEU A 53 -1.72 -10.63 -4.16
C LEU A 53 -0.76 -11.19 -3.10
N ALA A 54 0.47 -11.52 -3.48
CA ALA A 54 1.50 -11.98 -2.55
C ALA A 54 1.87 -10.89 -1.53
N LEU A 55 2.06 -9.64 -1.99
CA LEU A 55 2.34 -8.50 -1.12
C LEU A 55 1.20 -8.24 -0.13
N ALA A 56 -0.05 -8.21 -0.60
CA ALA A 56 -1.22 -8.02 0.25
C ALA A 56 -1.33 -9.12 1.33
N ALA A 57 -1.09 -10.38 0.94
CA ALA A 57 -1.09 -11.52 1.84
C ALA A 57 -0.03 -11.38 2.94
N ILE A 58 1.21 -11.06 2.56
CA ILE A 58 2.34 -10.88 3.46
C ILE A 58 2.10 -9.68 4.38
N CYS A 59 1.68 -8.54 3.86
CA CYS A 59 1.44 -7.34 4.67
C CYS A 59 0.33 -7.54 5.69
N LEU A 60 -0.78 -8.19 5.33
CA LEU A 60 -1.84 -8.52 6.29
C LEU A 60 -1.37 -9.53 7.35
N ASP A 61 -0.56 -10.53 6.96
CA ASP A 61 0.06 -11.43 7.92
C ASP A 61 0.99 -10.68 8.87
N LEU A 62 1.84 -9.78 8.38
CA LEU A 62 2.73 -8.99 9.23
C LEU A 62 1.94 -8.09 10.18
N ILE A 63 0.87 -7.44 9.72
CA ILE A 63 -0.02 -6.65 10.57
C ILE A 63 -0.63 -7.52 11.68
N ALA A 64 -1.08 -8.73 11.34
CA ALA A 64 -1.64 -9.67 12.31
C ALA A 64 -0.56 -10.23 13.26
N ARG A 65 0.48 -10.87 12.71
CA ARG A 65 1.56 -11.54 13.43
C ARG A 65 2.30 -10.61 14.37
N TYR A 66 2.48 -9.34 13.98
CA TYR A 66 3.13 -8.34 14.81
C TYR A 66 2.16 -7.46 15.60
N ASN A 67 0.86 -7.73 15.59
CA ASN A 67 -0.17 -6.94 16.29
C ASN A 67 -0.06 -5.43 16.01
N VAL A 68 0.03 -5.03 14.73
CA VAL A 68 0.16 -3.63 14.29
C VAL A 68 -1.07 -2.85 14.68
N ASN A 69 -0.91 -1.91 15.60
CA ASN A 69 -2.01 -1.09 16.15
C ASN A 69 -1.70 0.41 16.25
N ASP A 70 -0.50 0.84 15.87
CA ASP A 70 -0.11 2.25 15.85
C ASP A 70 0.45 2.68 14.48
N VAL A 71 0.44 3.99 14.25
CA VAL A 71 0.82 4.59 12.96
C VAL A 71 2.28 4.30 12.59
N MET A 72 3.21 4.32 13.54
CA MET A 72 4.64 4.10 13.22
C MET A 72 4.87 2.67 12.78
N SER A 73 4.28 1.73 13.50
CA SER A 73 4.32 0.30 13.17
C SER A 73 3.66 -0.01 11.82
N LEU A 74 2.57 0.68 11.50
CA LEU A 74 1.93 0.58 10.21
C LEU A 74 2.83 1.14 9.09
N LEU A 75 3.50 2.26 9.35
CA LEU A 75 4.47 2.84 8.43
C LEU A 75 5.67 1.92 8.18
N LEU A 76 6.12 1.14 9.17
CA LEU A 76 7.16 0.12 8.94
C LEU A 76 6.70 -0.95 7.93
N VAL A 77 5.47 -1.45 8.05
CA VAL A 77 4.90 -2.41 7.09
C VAL A 77 4.73 -1.76 5.72
N ALA A 78 4.24 -0.53 5.68
CA ALA A 78 4.06 0.25 4.46
C ALA A 78 5.40 0.55 3.76
N GLY A 79 6.47 0.81 4.52
CA GLY A 79 7.82 1.00 4.01
C GLY A 79 8.43 -0.27 3.44
N MET A 80 8.26 -1.42 4.11
CA MET A 80 8.67 -2.71 3.56
C MET A 80 7.94 -3.01 2.25
N TYR A 81 6.62 -2.78 2.22
CA TYR A 81 5.83 -2.88 1.00
C TYR A 81 6.39 -1.96 -0.11
N GLY A 82 6.59 -0.68 0.18
CA GLY A 82 7.01 0.30 -0.82
C GLY A 82 8.38 0.00 -1.42
N LEU A 83 9.32 -0.46 -0.59
CA LEU A 83 10.63 -0.92 -1.02
C LEU A 83 10.55 -2.14 -1.93
N VAL A 84 9.84 -3.20 -1.50
CA VAL A 84 9.71 -4.43 -2.30
C VAL A 84 8.95 -4.15 -3.60
N ASN A 85 7.86 -3.39 -3.53
CA ASN A 85 7.04 -3.06 -4.69
C ASN A 85 7.84 -2.30 -5.76
N ALA A 86 8.59 -1.28 -5.35
CA ALA A 86 9.39 -0.48 -6.28
C ALA A 86 10.56 -1.26 -6.90
N THR A 87 11.13 -2.23 -6.18
CA THR A 87 12.17 -3.11 -6.73
C THR A 87 11.60 -4.09 -7.76
N LEU A 88 10.45 -4.70 -7.47
CA LEU A 88 9.89 -5.75 -8.32
C LEU A 88 9.18 -5.21 -9.56
N ILE A 89 8.38 -4.16 -9.41
CA ILE A 89 7.48 -3.71 -10.49
C ILE A 89 8.10 -2.56 -11.26
N SER A 90 8.60 -1.57 -10.54
CA SER A 90 8.92 -0.26 -11.11
C SER A 90 10.36 -0.13 -11.55
N ARG A 91 11.23 -1.09 -11.18
CA ARG A 91 12.61 -1.21 -11.70
C ARG A 91 13.52 0.00 -11.41
N ILE A 92 13.06 0.93 -10.56
CA ILE A 92 13.66 2.26 -10.38
C ILE A 92 14.94 2.28 -9.55
N VAL A 93 15.19 1.24 -8.76
CA VAL A 93 16.31 1.25 -7.81
C VAL A 93 17.68 1.25 -8.52
N GLY A 94 17.76 1.00 -9.83
CA GLY A 94 19.04 0.91 -10.56
C GLY A 94 19.56 2.19 -11.21
N ARG A 95 18.72 3.19 -11.54
CA ARG A 95 19.14 4.30 -12.41
C ARG A 95 19.50 5.60 -11.71
N ASP A 96 18.74 6.01 -10.68
CA ASP A 96 18.87 7.35 -10.06
C ASP A 96 18.89 7.30 -8.52
N LEU A 97 19.78 6.48 -7.95
CA LEU A 97 20.04 6.48 -6.51
C LEU A 97 20.83 7.74 -6.12
N PRO A 98 20.49 8.45 -5.01
CA PRO A 98 19.59 8.08 -3.91
C PRO A 98 18.19 8.72 -3.93
N LEU A 99 17.96 9.75 -4.75
CA LEU A 99 16.75 10.56 -4.67
C LEU A 99 15.49 9.78 -5.07
N SER A 100 15.61 8.90 -6.06
CA SER A 100 14.50 8.05 -6.52
C SER A 100 13.96 7.12 -5.42
N LEU A 101 14.82 6.58 -4.55
CA LEU A 101 14.44 5.76 -3.39
C LEU A 101 13.66 6.52 -2.33
N ILE A 102 14.00 7.79 -2.14
CA ILE A 102 13.42 8.62 -1.09
C ILE A 102 11.99 9.02 -1.48
N VAL A 103 11.82 9.58 -2.67
CA VAL A 103 10.53 10.17 -3.07
C VAL A 103 9.48 9.09 -3.35
N ARG A 104 9.84 8.05 -4.11
CA ARG A 104 8.87 7.06 -4.59
C ARG A 104 8.73 5.86 -3.61
N PRO A 105 9.74 4.97 -3.41
CA PRO A 105 9.62 3.81 -2.52
C PRO A 105 9.40 4.11 -1.04
N LEU A 106 10.04 5.16 -0.51
CA LEU A 106 9.90 5.54 0.91
C LEU A 106 8.90 6.69 1.14
N GLY A 107 8.60 7.47 0.11
CA GLY A 107 7.67 8.60 0.20
C GLY A 107 6.26 8.24 -0.24
N ALA A 108 6.06 8.13 -1.55
CA ALA A 108 4.74 7.92 -2.15
C ALA A 108 4.17 6.53 -1.88
N GLN A 109 4.98 5.46 -2.00
CA GLN A 109 4.49 4.08 -1.86
C GLN A 109 3.96 3.73 -0.47
N PRO A 110 4.59 4.14 0.64
CA PRO A 110 4.05 3.87 1.97
C PRO A 110 2.75 4.62 2.22
N LEU A 111 2.61 5.85 1.70
CA LEU A 111 1.36 6.61 1.75
C LEU A 111 0.26 5.96 0.89
N ALA A 112 0.62 5.44 -0.28
CA ALA A 112 -0.26 4.66 -1.13
C ALA A 112 -0.77 3.39 -0.42
N PHE A 113 0.12 2.67 0.27
CA PHE A 113 -0.25 1.53 1.09
C PHE A 113 -1.20 1.91 2.23
N VAL A 114 -0.90 2.97 2.98
CA VAL A 114 -1.78 3.46 4.06
C VAL A 114 -3.14 3.89 3.51
N GLY A 115 -3.18 4.55 2.36
CA GLY A 115 -4.41 4.91 1.66
C GLY A 115 -5.22 3.69 1.24
N ALA A 116 -4.59 2.68 0.64
CA ALA A 116 -5.21 1.42 0.27
C ALA A 116 -5.75 0.66 1.50
N LEU A 117 -4.99 0.62 2.60
CA LEU A 117 -5.43 -0.02 3.84
C LEU A 117 -6.58 0.75 4.50
N ALA A 118 -6.58 2.08 4.47
CA ALA A 118 -7.68 2.90 4.97
C ALA A 118 -8.96 2.68 4.14
N ALA A 119 -8.85 2.63 2.81
CA ALA A 119 -9.96 2.29 1.92
C ALA A 119 -10.47 0.86 2.19
N TYR A 120 -9.56 -0.09 2.40
CA TYR A 120 -9.87 -1.45 2.79
C TYR A 120 -10.61 -1.50 4.14
N HIS A 121 -10.15 -0.75 5.15
CA HIS A 121 -10.77 -0.64 6.47
C HIS A 121 -12.19 -0.08 6.39
N LEU A 122 -12.37 0.97 5.57
CA LEU A 122 -13.68 1.57 5.34
C LEU A 122 -14.65 0.57 4.70
N LEU A 123 -14.19 -0.13 3.67
CA LEU A 123 -14.96 -1.20 3.03
C LEU A 123 -15.30 -2.29 4.05
N ALA A 124 -14.32 -2.75 4.82
CA ALA A 124 -14.45 -3.86 5.76
C ALA A 124 -15.37 -3.56 6.95
N ASN A 125 -15.43 -2.31 7.43
CA ASN A 125 -16.16 -1.97 8.65
C ASN A 125 -17.65 -1.71 8.48
N GLY A 126 -18.11 -1.37 7.28
CA GLY A 126 -19.51 -1.01 7.06
C GLY A 126 -20.01 0.20 7.86
N ARG A 127 -19.10 0.95 8.49
CA ARG A 127 -19.43 2.15 9.26
C ARG A 127 -19.87 3.28 8.34
N ALA A 128 -20.74 4.16 8.83
CA ALA A 128 -20.97 5.44 8.17
C ALA A 128 -19.66 6.23 8.19
N THR A 129 -19.33 6.90 7.09
CA THR A 129 -18.21 7.83 7.04
C THR A 129 -18.58 9.12 7.73
N THR A 130 -17.58 9.75 8.31
CA THR A 130 -17.67 11.06 8.93
C THR A 130 -17.26 12.13 7.93
N GLY A 131 -17.61 13.39 8.22
CA GLY A 131 -17.12 14.51 7.41
C GLY A 131 -15.58 14.61 7.39
N LEU A 132 -14.90 14.09 8.42
CA LEU A 132 -13.44 14.01 8.46
C LEU A 132 -12.90 13.02 7.42
N ASP A 133 -13.52 11.84 7.28
CA ASP A 133 -13.14 10.87 6.24
C ASP A 133 -13.28 11.49 4.84
N ALA A 134 -14.37 12.23 4.60
CA ALA A 134 -14.60 12.97 3.37
C ALA A 134 -13.55 14.07 3.12
N GLY A 135 -13.18 14.81 4.17
CA GLY A 135 -12.14 15.84 4.12
C GLY A 135 -10.76 15.27 3.80
N ILE A 136 -10.37 14.16 4.44
CA ILE A 136 -9.13 13.44 4.14
C ILE A 136 -9.13 12.98 2.68
N ALA A 137 -10.23 12.36 2.23
CA ALA A 137 -10.37 11.95 0.84
C ALA A 137 -10.22 13.12 -0.14
N ALA A 138 -10.83 14.27 0.14
CA ALA A 138 -10.70 15.45 -0.71
C ALA A 138 -9.25 15.94 -0.83
N VAL A 139 -8.52 15.99 0.30
CA VAL A 139 -7.11 16.40 0.33
C VAL A 139 -6.22 15.39 -0.38
N SER A 140 -6.43 14.08 -0.14
CA SER A 140 -5.70 13.01 -0.84
C SER A 140 -5.99 13.05 -2.34
N GLY A 141 -7.24 13.31 -2.73
CA GLY A 141 -7.64 13.51 -4.11
C GLY A 141 -6.90 14.68 -4.73
N LEU A 142 -6.88 15.83 -4.07
CA LEU A 142 -6.17 17.02 -4.53
C LEU A 142 -4.68 16.78 -4.72
N ALA A 143 -4.01 16.13 -3.76
CA ALA A 143 -2.61 15.74 -3.88
C ALA A 143 -2.38 14.80 -5.08
N TRP A 144 -3.27 13.83 -5.27
CA TRP A 144 -3.21 12.92 -6.42
C TRP A 144 -3.44 13.63 -7.76
N GLY A 145 -4.36 14.60 -7.83
CA GLY A 145 -4.59 15.40 -9.03
C GLY A 145 -3.37 16.22 -9.43
N ILE A 146 -2.71 16.84 -8.45
CA ILE A 146 -1.44 17.55 -8.65
C ILE A 146 -0.36 16.57 -9.12
N TRP A 147 -0.24 15.42 -8.45
CA TRP A 147 0.71 14.37 -8.82
C TRP A 147 0.50 13.92 -10.27
N THR A 148 -0.72 13.57 -10.65
CA THR A 148 -1.04 13.02 -11.98
C THR A 148 -0.70 14.01 -13.09
N ARG A 149 -0.99 15.30 -12.90
CA ARG A 149 -0.70 16.33 -13.91
C ARG A 149 0.79 16.63 -14.02
N TRP A 150 1.47 16.82 -12.89
CA TRP A 150 2.79 17.43 -12.87
C TRP A 150 3.94 16.42 -12.75
N PHE A 151 3.66 15.19 -12.36
CA PHE A 151 4.69 14.16 -12.22
C PHE A 151 5.43 13.87 -13.54
N PRO A 152 4.76 13.74 -14.71
CA PRO A 152 5.47 13.56 -15.98
C PRO A 152 6.44 14.70 -16.32
N VAL A 153 6.17 15.91 -15.84
CA VAL A 153 7.01 17.10 -16.09
C VAL A 153 8.26 17.09 -15.21
N VAL A 154 8.15 16.57 -13.98
CA VAL A 154 9.25 16.57 -13.01
C VAL A 154 10.06 15.26 -13.04
N SER A 155 9.51 14.19 -13.59
CA SER A 155 10.26 12.95 -13.77
C SER A 155 11.23 13.07 -14.93
N ASP A 156 12.47 12.61 -14.74
CA ASP A 156 13.45 12.46 -15.83
C ASP A 156 13.03 11.44 -16.89
N GLU A 157 12.02 10.62 -16.58
CA GLU A 157 11.37 9.70 -17.51
C GLU A 157 10.30 10.44 -18.33
N SER A 158 10.37 10.33 -19.66
CA SER A 158 9.33 10.86 -20.55
C SER A 158 8.05 10.03 -20.45
N LEU A 159 7.26 10.29 -19.43
CA LEU A 159 5.95 9.69 -19.26
C LEU A 159 4.92 10.44 -20.13
N PRO A 160 4.03 9.73 -20.83
CA PRO A 160 2.96 10.37 -21.58
C PRO A 160 2.05 11.15 -20.63
N GLU A 161 1.69 12.38 -21.02
CA GLU A 161 0.76 13.19 -20.24
C GLU A 161 -0.60 12.48 -20.15
N VAL A 162 -1.07 12.25 -18.93
CA VAL A 162 -2.33 11.54 -18.71
C VAL A 162 -3.49 12.49 -18.97
N GLU A 163 -4.23 12.26 -20.06
CA GLU A 163 -5.45 13.00 -20.35
C GLU A 163 -6.47 12.83 -19.20
N LEU A 164 -7.12 13.91 -18.78
CA LEU A 164 -8.12 13.90 -17.71
C LEU A 164 -9.20 12.83 -17.90
N GLY A 165 -9.63 12.58 -19.15
CA GLY A 165 -10.59 11.54 -19.48
C GLY A 165 -10.09 10.13 -19.10
N VAL A 166 -8.83 9.83 -19.38
CA VAL A 166 -8.19 8.56 -19.04
C VAL A 166 -8.09 8.41 -17.52
N MET A 167 -7.66 9.46 -16.82
CA MET A 167 -7.58 9.49 -15.35
C MET A 167 -8.93 9.14 -14.69
N LEU A 168 -10.04 9.74 -15.16
CA LEU A 168 -11.37 9.47 -14.64
C LEU A 168 -11.89 8.07 -14.98
N VAL A 169 -11.61 7.57 -16.19
CA VAL A 169 -12.00 6.22 -16.61
C VAL A 169 -11.25 5.17 -15.79
N VAL A 170 -9.95 5.37 -15.57
CA VAL A 170 -9.11 4.48 -14.77
C VAL A 170 -9.67 4.37 -13.36
N VAL A 171 -9.95 5.49 -12.68
CA VAL A 171 -10.58 5.48 -11.35
C VAL A 171 -11.99 4.89 -11.38
N GLY A 172 -12.78 5.15 -12.42
CA GLY A 172 -14.12 4.57 -12.57
C GLY A 172 -14.11 3.04 -12.65
N ILE A 173 -13.26 2.46 -13.52
CA ILE A 173 -13.08 1.00 -13.66
C ILE A 173 -12.67 0.39 -12.32
N LEU A 174 -11.84 1.10 -11.59
CA LEU A 174 -11.33 0.73 -10.27
C LEU A 174 -12.41 0.60 -9.21
N LEU A 175 -13.27 1.61 -9.13
CA LEU A 175 -14.40 1.63 -8.23
C LEU A 175 -15.34 0.49 -8.54
N LEU A 176 -15.59 0.26 -9.84
CA LEU A 176 -16.40 -0.86 -10.31
C LEU A 176 -15.75 -2.21 -10.02
N ALA A 177 -14.43 -2.33 -10.15
CA ALA A 177 -13.68 -3.53 -9.83
C ALA A 177 -13.71 -3.80 -8.32
N ALA A 178 -13.43 -2.83 -7.46
CA ALA A 178 -13.47 -2.99 -6.01
C ALA A 178 -14.88 -3.34 -5.49
N VAL A 179 -15.91 -2.71 -6.07
CA VAL A 179 -17.32 -3.01 -5.78
C VAL A 179 -17.70 -4.40 -6.32
N GLY A 180 -17.32 -4.72 -7.55
CA GLY A 180 -17.63 -5.98 -8.22
C GLY A 180 -16.94 -7.19 -7.60
N LEU A 181 -15.64 -7.09 -7.34
CA LEU A 181 -14.84 -8.14 -6.69
C LEU A 181 -15.43 -8.48 -5.33
N ARG A 182 -16.03 -7.53 -4.65
CA ARG A 182 -16.69 -7.74 -3.37
C ARG A 182 -18.05 -8.44 -3.45
N PHE A 183 -18.83 -8.20 -4.50
CA PHE A 183 -20.08 -8.94 -4.71
C PHE A 183 -19.81 -10.40 -5.09
N VAL A 184 -18.70 -10.65 -5.78
CA VAL A 184 -18.23 -11.97 -6.16
C VAL A 184 -17.57 -12.68 -4.97
N LEU A 185 -16.65 -12.01 -4.28
CA LEU A 185 -15.99 -12.49 -3.06
C LEU A 185 -16.83 -12.09 -1.85
N ARG A 186 -18.01 -12.72 -1.67
CA ARG A 186 -18.76 -12.59 -0.42
C ARG A 186 -17.82 -12.97 0.74
N PRO A 187 -17.42 -12.04 1.62
CA PRO A 187 -16.59 -12.39 2.78
C PRO A 187 -17.51 -13.07 3.79
N ALA A 188 -17.84 -14.33 3.52
CA ALA A 188 -18.52 -15.19 4.45
C ALA A 188 -17.46 -15.73 5.41
N GLY A 189 -17.03 -14.89 6.35
CA GLY A 189 -16.50 -15.42 7.60
C GLY A 189 -15.01 -15.43 7.81
N ILE A 190 -14.36 -14.27 7.76
CA ILE A 190 -13.26 -14.06 8.69
C ILE A 190 -13.89 -13.77 10.05
N TYR A 191 -13.91 -14.76 10.92
CA TYR A 191 -14.48 -14.63 12.26
C TYR A 191 -13.40 -14.55 13.34
N LYS A 192 -12.23 -15.11 13.06
CA LYS A 192 -11.13 -15.19 14.03
C LYS A 192 -9.89 -14.47 13.53
N TYR A 193 -9.13 -13.95 14.48
CA TYR A 193 -7.87 -13.28 14.23
C TYR A 193 -6.84 -14.18 13.53
N ASP A 194 -6.78 -15.46 13.90
CA ASP A 194 -5.83 -16.44 13.36
C ASP A 194 -6.00 -16.70 11.85
N GLU A 195 -7.15 -16.33 11.28
CA GLU A 195 -7.41 -16.50 9.84
C GLU A 195 -6.64 -15.47 8.98
N TRP A 196 -6.19 -14.37 9.59
CA TRP A 196 -5.28 -13.41 8.96
C TRP A 196 -3.86 -13.96 8.81
N LEU A 197 -3.49 -14.95 9.62
CA LEU A 197 -2.17 -15.56 9.59
C LEU A 197 -2.04 -16.55 8.43
N LEU A 198 -0.99 -16.36 7.64
CA LEU A 198 -0.54 -17.29 6.63
C LEU A 198 0.09 -18.52 7.31
N THR A 199 -0.26 -19.69 6.80
CA THR A 199 0.46 -20.94 7.08
C THR A 199 1.86 -20.88 6.47
N PRO A 200 2.80 -21.75 6.92
CA PRO A 200 4.12 -21.83 6.32
C PRO A 200 4.09 -22.06 4.80
N TYR A 201 3.16 -22.88 4.31
CA TYR A 201 3.01 -23.14 2.87
C TYR A 201 2.54 -21.91 2.09
N GLU A 202 1.60 -21.15 2.65
CA GLU A 202 1.12 -19.91 2.03
C GLU A 202 2.22 -18.84 2.03
N TRP A 203 3.03 -18.76 3.09
CA TRP A 203 4.24 -17.93 3.14
C TRP A 203 5.26 -18.33 2.08
N THR A 204 5.55 -19.62 1.93
CA THR A 204 6.46 -20.12 0.87
C THR A 204 5.92 -19.81 -0.51
N ALA A 205 4.62 -19.97 -0.75
CA ALA A 205 4.00 -19.65 -2.04
C ALA A 205 4.06 -18.15 -2.36
N ALA A 206 3.70 -17.28 -1.41
CA ALA A 206 3.80 -15.83 -1.58
C ALA A 206 5.26 -15.39 -1.78
N GLY A 207 6.19 -15.92 -0.99
CA GLY A 207 7.62 -15.67 -1.15
C GLY A 207 8.16 -16.15 -2.50
N ALA A 208 7.73 -17.33 -2.97
CA ALA A 208 8.12 -17.84 -4.28
C ALA A 208 7.68 -16.92 -5.41
N VAL A 209 6.46 -16.36 -5.35
CA VAL A 209 5.99 -15.36 -6.33
C VAL A 209 6.92 -14.14 -6.36
N LEU A 210 7.28 -13.59 -5.21
CA LEU A 210 8.18 -12.42 -5.14
C LEU A 210 9.59 -12.73 -5.65
N VAL A 211 10.14 -13.90 -5.30
CA VAL A 211 11.45 -14.35 -5.79
C VAL A 211 11.43 -14.59 -7.29
N THR A 212 10.39 -15.24 -7.82
CA THR A 212 10.23 -15.44 -9.26
C THR A 212 10.14 -14.10 -10.00
N ALA A 213 9.36 -13.15 -9.49
CA ALA A 213 9.29 -11.80 -10.06
C ALA A 213 10.67 -11.12 -10.09
N LEU A 214 11.45 -11.25 -9.00
CA LEU A 214 12.81 -10.70 -8.93
C LEU A 214 13.75 -11.35 -9.95
N VAL A 215 13.73 -12.68 -10.06
CA VAL A 215 14.57 -13.42 -11.03
C VAL A 215 14.20 -13.05 -12.47
N ILE A 216 12.92 -12.87 -12.77
CA ILE A 216 12.48 -12.40 -14.09
C ILE A 216 12.98 -10.97 -14.34
N ALA A 217 12.89 -10.09 -13.35
CA ALA A 217 13.36 -8.71 -13.48
C ALA A 217 14.88 -8.63 -13.70
N ASP A 218 15.66 -9.44 -12.96
CA ASP A 218 17.11 -9.58 -13.16
C ASP A 218 17.46 -10.14 -14.54
N ALA A 219 16.78 -11.21 -14.98
CA ALA A 219 17.01 -11.81 -16.29
C ALA A 219 16.71 -10.83 -17.45
N GLN A 220 15.84 -9.84 -17.23
CA GLN A 220 15.56 -8.76 -18.19
C GLN A 220 16.56 -7.60 -18.11
N GLY A 221 17.55 -7.66 -17.21
CA GLY A 221 18.48 -6.57 -16.94
C GLY A 221 17.80 -5.35 -16.32
N ALA A 222 16.62 -5.54 -15.72
CA ALA A 222 15.79 -4.45 -15.22
C ALA A 222 16.14 -4.02 -13.79
N VAL A 223 16.92 -4.84 -13.06
CA VAL A 223 17.28 -4.61 -11.66
C VAL A 223 18.77 -4.84 -11.48
N GLU A 224 19.44 -3.91 -10.77
CA GLU A 224 20.85 -4.07 -10.38
C GLU A 224 20.95 -4.84 -9.05
N MET A 225 21.81 -5.86 -8.98
CA MET A 225 21.95 -6.69 -7.77
C MET A 225 22.44 -5.91 -6.52
N THR A 226 23.20 -4.83 -6.73
CA THR A 226 23.64 -3.93 -5.65
C THR A 226 22.45 -3.22 -5.00
N ALA A 227 21.52 -2.72 -5.82
CA ALA A 227 20.27 -2.12 -5.42
C ALA A 227 19.37 -3.12 -4.68
N VAL A 228 19.31 -4.37 -5.12
CA VAL A 228 18.60 -5.45 -4.39
C VAL A 228 19.21 -5.65 -3.00
N GLY A 229 20.54 -5.68 -2.89
CA GLY A 229 21.23 -5.80 -1.59
C GLY A 229 20.88 -4.66 -0.62
N LEU A 230 20.81 -3.42 -1.12
CA LEU A 230 20.38 -2.26 -0.34
C LEU A 230 18.92 -2.41 0.13
N VAL A 231 18.02 -2.79 -0.77
CA VAL A 231 16.59 -2.99 -0.46
C VAL A 231 16.40 -4.10 0.58
N VAL A 232 17.08 -5.23 0.43
CA VAL A 232 17.05 -6.34 1.40
C VAL A 232 17.54 -5.87 2.77
N THR A 233 18.60 -5.06 2.81
CA THR A 233 19.12 -4.50 4.07
C THR A 233 18.10 -3.58 4.72
N LEU A 234 17.47 -2.68 3.96
CA LEU A 234 16.46 -1.76 4.47
C LEU A 234 15.19 -2.49 4.93
N VAL A 235 14.70 -3.47 4.15
CA VAL A 235 13.57 -4.31 4.54
C VAL A 235 13.89 -5.09 5.81
N GLY A 236 15.09 -5.67 5.91
CA GLY A 236 15.56 -6.35 7.11
C GLY A 236 15.62 -5.43 8.33
N PHE A 237 16.11 -4.20 8.16
CA PHE A 237 16.10 -3.18 9.21
C PHE A 237 14.67 -2.83 9.66
N LEU A 238 13.75 -2.55 8.74
CA LEU A 238 12.35 -2.25 9.06
C LEU A 238 11.65 -3.44 9.73
N ALA A 239 11.93 -4.67 9.30
CA ALA A 239 11.40 -5.90 9.91
C ALA A 239 11.94 -6.10 11.33
N LEU A 240 13.23 -5.82 11.56
CA LEU A 240 13.82 -5.86 12.90
C LEU A 240 13.18 -4.82 13.82
N MET A 241 13.02 -3.58 13.33
CA MET A 241 12.31 -2.53 14.06
C MET A 241 10.88 -2.95 14.41
N LEU A 242 10.16 -3.54 13.45
CA LEU A 242 8.81 -4.05 13.67
C LEU A 242 8.81 -5.18 14.71
N HIS A 243 9.80 -6.08 14.67
CA HIS A 243 9.94 -7.14 15.66
C HIS A 243 10.20 -6.60 17.07
N MET A 244 11.08 -5.59 17.22
CA MET A 244 11.39 -5.00 18.52
C MET A 244 10.17 -4.37 19.20
N THR A 245 9.18 -3.92 18.42
CA THR A 245 7.94 -3.40 19.01
C THR A 245 7.05 -4.47 19.65
N LEU A 246 7.22 -5.77 19.35
CA LEU A 246 6.39 -6.85 19.91
C LEU A 246 6.37 -6.83 21.43
N ALA A 247 7.53 -6.63 22.06
CA ALA A 247 7.65 -6.58 23.52
C ALA A 247 6.82 -5.46 24.14
N THR A 248 6.65 -4.34 23.41
CA THR A 248 6.05 -3.11 23.92
C THR A 248 4.54 -3.02 23.75
N ARG A 249 3.91 -3.97 23.04
CA ARG A 249 2.52 -3.80 22.57
C ARG A 249 1.50 -4.47 23.47
N ARG A 250 0.37 -3.79 23.61
CA ARG A 250 -0.87 -4.31 24.19
C ARG A 250 -1.86 -4.61 23.07
N GLU A 251 -2.60 -5.70 23.20
CA GLU A 251 -3.80 -5.97 22.39
C GLU A 251 -4.81 -4.82 22.55
N PRO A 252 -5.63 -4.48 21.52
CA PRO A 252 -5.88 -5.19 20.27
C PRO A 252 -5.08 -4.71 19.04
N SER A 253 -5.04 -5.54 17.99
CA SER A 253 -4.43 -5.24 16.66
C SER A 253 -5.36 -4.41 15.78
N TYR A 254 -4.81 -3.70 14.78
CA TYR A 254 -5.60 -2.92 13.81
C TYR A 254 -6.63 -3.79 13.08
N LEU A 255 -6.28 -5.03 12.74
CA LEU A 255 -7.19 -5.96 12.05
C LEU A 255 -8.33 -6.47 12.93
N GLU A 256 -8.18 -6.40 14.25
CA GLU A 256 -9.24 -6.78 15.17
C GLU A 256 -10.43 -5.82 15.06
N SER A 257 -10.16 -4.54 14.82
CA SER A 257 -11.21 -3.53 14.62
C SER A 257 -12.12 -3.80 13.41
N ILE A 258 -11.62 -4.58 12.42
CA ILE A 258 -12.36 -4.95 11.20
C ILE A 258 -12.85 -6.40 11.20
N THR A 259 -12.59 -7.14 12.27
CA THR A 259 -12.98 -8.55 12.39
C THR A 259 -14.21 -8.63 13.31
N PRO A 260 -15.35 -9.21 12.87
CA PRO A 260 -15.60 -9.80 11.56
C PRO A 260 -15.84 -8.75 10.47
N LEU A 261 -15.52 -9.11 9.22
CA LEU A 261 -15.78 -8.28 8.05
C LEU A 261 -17.28 -8.00 7.87
N ARG A 262 -17.67 -6.73 7.81
CA ARG A 262 -19.06 -6.27 7.68
C ARG A 262 -19.36 -5.81 6.27
N LYS A 263 -20.65 -5.81 5.88
CA LYS A 263 -21.11 -5.32 4.56
C LYS A 263 -20.76 -3.84 4.36
N PRO A 264 -20.34 -3.41 3.16
CA PRO A 264 -19.91 -2.04 2.94
C PRO A 264 -21.14 -1.14 2.96
N ASN A 265 -21.00 0.04 3.54
CA ASN A 265 -22.01 1.07 3.41
C ASN A 265 -21.74 1.84 2.10
N LEU A 266 -22.56 1.61 1.07
CA LEU A 266 -22.40 2.25 -0.24
C LEU A 266 -22.48 3.79 -0.15
N ALA A 267 -23.30 4.32 0.75
CA ALA A 267 -23.36 5.75 0.98
C ALA A 267 -22.06 6.27 1.61
N ALA A 268 -21.48 5.50 2.55
CA ALA A 268 -20.19 5.85 3.14
C ALA A 268 -19.07 5.86 2.09
N LEU A 269 -19.11 4.88 1.21
CA LEU A 269 -18.20 4.74 0.08
C LEU A 269 -18.29 5.94 -0.87
N ALA A 270 -19.51 6.34 -1.25
CA ALA A 270 -19.76 7.51 -2.08
C ALA A 270 -19.27 8.81 -1.41
N MET A 271 -19.45 8.94 -0.09
CA MET A 271 -18.97 10.09 0.69
C MET A 271 -17.45 10.21 0.76
N VAL A 272 -16.69 9.17 0.42
CA VAL A 272 -15.22 9.23 0.36
C VAL A 272 -14.76 9.38 -1.09
N PHE A 273 -15.38 8.66 -2.03
CA PHE A 273 -14.98 8.73 -3.43
C PHE A 273 -15.36 10.02 -4.13
N ILE A 274 -16.55 10.56 -3.87
CA ILE A 274 -16.96 11.81 -4.52
C ILE A 274 -15.99 12.94 -4.13
N PRO A 275 -15.67 13.17 -2.84
CA PRO A 275 -14.69 14.18 -2.47
C PRO A 275 -13.29 13.90 -3.02
N PHE A 276 -12.84 12.64 -3.04
CA PHE A 276 -11.55 12.28 -3.65
C PHE A 276 -11.50 12.65 -5.14
N LEU A 277 -12.53 12.30 -5.91
CA LEU A 277 -12.61 12.63 -7.34
C LEU A 277 -12.69 14.14 -7.57
N VAL A 278 -13.50 14.85 -6.79
CA VAL A 278 -13.61 16.31 -6.87
C VAL A 278 -12.28 16.97 -6.53
N GLY A 279 -11.62 16.52 -5.46
CA GLY A 279 -10.28 16.96 -5.08
C GLY A 279 -9.27 16.71 -6.20
N GLY A 280 -9.26 15.51 -6.78
CA GLY A 280 -8.41 15.15 -7.90
C GLY A 280 -8.62 16.01 -9.13
N LEU A 281 -9.87 16.27 -9.50
CA LEU A 281 -10.20 17.17 -10.60
C LEU A 281 -9.71 18.60 -10.33
N VAL A 282 -9.91 19.11 -9.11
CA VAL A 282 -9.43 20.43 -8.71
C VAL A 282 -7.91 20.49 -8.77
N GLY A 283 -7.22 19.51 -8.17
CA GLY A 283 -5.76 19.42 -8.17
C GLY A 283 -5.17 19.33 -9.58
N TYR A 284 -5.77 18.52 -10.45
CA TYR A 284 -5.40 18.42 -11.86
C TYR A 284 -5.66 19.73 -12.60
N SER A 285 -6.71 20.47 -12.26
CA SER A 285 -7.06 21.73 -12.94
C SER A 285 -6.22 22.94 -12.50
N LEU A 286 -5.38 22.80 -11.46
CA LEU A 286 -4.58 23.92 -10.96
C LEU A 286 -3.62 24.45 -12.03
N PRO A 287 -3.54 25.78 -12.22
CA PRO A 287 -2.64 26.39 -13.18
C PRO A 287 -1.18 26.21 -12.73
N GLY A 288 -0.28 26.07 -13.69
CA GLY A 288 1.18 26.12 -13.51
C GLY A 288 1.85 26.56 -14.81
N GLY A 289 3.13 26.94 -14.72
CA GLY A 289 3.93 27.30 -15.89
C GLY A 289 4.31 26.06 -16.70
N ASP A 290 4.78 26.27 -17.93
CA ASP A 290 5.08 25.19 -18.88
C ASP A 290 6.18 24.23 -18.35
N ASP A 291 7.12 24.74 -17.53
CA ASP A 291 8.24 23.94 -17.02
C ASP A 291 8.22 23.70 -15.49
N GLU A 292 7.53 24.55 -14.71
CA GLU A 292 7.48 24.42 -13.25
C GLU A 292 6.15 24.88 -12.65
N SER A 293 5.65 24.09 -11.70
CA SER A 293 4.48 24.41 -10.87
C SER A 293 4.89 24.44 -9.41
N VAL A 294 4.63 25.56 -8.73
CA VAL A 294 4.85 25.71 -7.28
C VAL A 294 4.15 24.59 -6.50
N GLN A 295 2.95 24.20 -6.95
CA GLN A 295 2.17 23.13 -6.32
C GLN A 295 2.86 21.77 -6.45
N SER A 296 3.45 21.46 -7.61
CA SER A 296 4.24 20.24 -7.82
C SER A 296 5.48 20.22 -6.94
N SER A 297 6.25 21.32 -6.93
CA SER A 297 7.46 21.44 -6.10
C SER A 297 7.16 21.30 -4.60
N MET A 298 6.03 21.85 -4.14
CA MET A 298 5.56 21.67 -2.76
C MET A 298 5.20 20.21 -2.47
N LEU A 299 4.50 19.53 -3.37
CA LEU A 299 4.10 18.13 -3.19
C LEU A 299 5.32 17.19 -3.16
N ILE A 300 6.22 17.33 -4.15
CA ILE A 300 7.44 16.52 -4.23
C ILE A 300 8.35 16.83 -3.04
N GLY A 301 8.49 18.09 -2.66
CA GLY A 301 9.21 18.49 -1.45
C GLY A 301 8.62 17.84 -0.20
N ALA A 302 7.30 17.84 -0.04
CA ALA A 302 6.63 17.19 1.09
C ALA A 302 6.85 15.66 1.12
N LEU A 303 6.75 14.99 -0.04
CA LEU A 303 7.04 13.56 -0.16
C LEU A 303 8.51 13.24 0.13
N THR A 304 9.43 14.09 -0.30
CA THR A 304 10.87 13.97 -0.04
C THR A 304 11.14 14.09 1.46
N ILE A 305 10.60 15.14 2.10
CA ILE A 305 10.72 15.35 3.55
C ILE A 305 10.15 14.15 4.30
N PHE A 306 8.95 13.70 3.91
CA PHE A 306 8.34 12.52 4.52
C PHE A 306 9.27 11.30 4.39
N GLY A 307 9.70 10.94 3.16
CA GLY A 307 10.55 9.79 2.87
C GLY A 307 11.89 9.79 3.63
N ILE A 308 12.46 10.96 3.92
CA ILE A 308 13.68 11.10 4.73
C ILE A 308 13.38 10.96 6.23
N VAL A 309 12.30 11.58 6.70
CA VAL A 309 12.08 11.83 8.14
C VAL A 309 11.40 10.67 8.83
N TRP A 310 10.47 9.97 8.19
CA TRP A 310 9.61 9.03 8.91
C TRP A 310 10.37 7.81 9.44
N VAL A 311 11.38 7.30 8.72
CA VAL A 311 12.17 6.14 9.16
C VAL A 311 13.02 6.45 10.41
N PRO A 312 13.83 7.54 10.44
CA PRO A 312 14.54 7.94 11.66
C PRO A 312 13.61 8.21 12.84
N VAL A 313 12.47 8.88 12.61
CA VAL A 313 11.49 9.18 13.66
C VAL A 313 10.89 7.89 14.24
N ALA A 314 10.47 6.96 13.39
CA ALA A 314 9.99 5.64 13.84
C ALA A 314 11.07 4.90 14.65
N SER A 315 12.33 4.94 14.19
CA SER A 315 13.47 4.33 14.88
C SER A 315 13.66 4.87 16.29
N VAL A 316 13.70 6.20 16.44
CA VAL A 316 13.86 6.86 17.75
C VAL A 316 12.70 6.54 18.69
N ILE A 317 11.46 6.64 18.21
CA ILE A 317 10.26 6.37 19.03
C ILE A 317 10.26 4.93 19.54
N ILE A 318 10.56 3.97 18.67
CA ILE A 318 10.59 2.54 19.05
C ILE A 318 11.74 2.27 20.02
N GLY A 319 12.93 2.84 19.79
CA GLY A 319 14.07 2.72 20.70
C GLY A 319 13.77 3.26 22.10
N ILE A 320 13.12 4.43 22.20
CA ILE A 320 12.68 5.01 23.48
C ILE A 320 11.70 4.08 24.19
N ARG A 321 10.71 3.54 23.47
CA ARG A 321 9.72 2.61 24.05
C ARG A 321 10.36 1.34 24.57
N ALA A 322 11.27 0.74 23.80
CA ALA A 322 12.01 -0.45 24.21
C ALA A 322 12.87 -0.18 25.46
N PHE A 323 13.57 0.96 25.51
CA PHE A 323 14.37 1.36 26.66
C PHE A 323 13.52 1.56 27.93
N ILE A 324 12.38 2.26 27.82
CA ILE A 324 11.46 2.46 28.95
C ILE A 324 10.93 1.12 29.48
N GLN A 325 10.68 0.15 28.59
CA GLN A 325 10.23 -1.17 29.01
C GLN A 325 11.31 -1.92 29.78
N LEU A 326 12.54 -1.97 29.25
CA LEU A 326 13.67 -2.61 29.94
C LEU A 326 13.91 -2.00 31.32
N ALA A 327 13.89 -0.67 31.42
CA ALA A 327 14.04 0.04 32.70
C ALA A 327 12.94 -0.27 33.73
N ARG A 328 11.74 -0.68 33.29
CA ARG A 328 10.63 -1.11 34.17
C ARG A 328 10.74 -2.57 34.60
N GLU A 329 11.44 -3.40 33.84
CA GLU A 329 11.63 -4.82 34.14
C GLU A 329 12.80 -5.04 35.11
N GLU A 330 13.80 -4.15 35.09
CA GLU A 330 15.00 -4.21 35.95
C GLU A 330 14.88 -3.47 37.30
N GLY A 331 13.91 -2.56 37.44
CA GLY A 331 13.71 -1.73 38.64
C GLY A 331 12.55 -2.18 39.51
#